data_AF-A0A449GPW1-F1
#
_entry.id   AF-A0A449GPW1-F1
#
_cell.length_a   1.000
_cell.length_b   1.000
_cell.length_c   1.000
_cell.angle_alpha   90.00
_cell.angle_beta   90.00
_cell.angle_gamma   90.00
#
_symmetry.space_group_name_H-M   'P 1'
#
loop_
_entity.id
_entity.type
_entity.pdbx_description
1 polymer ?
#
loop_
_entity_poly.entity_id
_entity_poly.type
_entity_poly.pdbx_seq_one_letter_code
_entity_poly.pdbx_strand_id
1 'polypeptide(L)' 'MTDTSGARTRLARELGADPAALAALSEAHCADLLGLLAAAPDRDRDRCAPELRATIETLPWPYRPVVRRVFLGRWR' A
#
# COMPACT_ATOMS: atom_id res chain seq x y z
N MET A 1 -15.81 -24.45 13.77
CA MET A 1 -14.93 -23.58 14.58
C MET A 1 -14.36 -22.55 13.64
N THR A 2 -14.86 -21.33 13.73
CA THR A 2 -14.50 -20.21 12.84
C THR A 2 -13.07 -19.76 13.12
N ASP A 3 -12.27 -19.59 12.06
CA ASP A 3 -10.94 -18.93 12.05
C ASP A 3 -11.04 -17.42 12.36
N THR A 4 -11.77 -17.10 13.43
CA THR A 4 -12.24 -15.77 13.86
C THR A 4 -11.12 -14.90 14.45
N SER A 5 -9.87 -15.36 14.42
CA SER A 5 -8.71 -14.60 14.86
C SER A 5 -7.80 -14.18 13.71
N GLY A 6 -8.04 -14.65 12.48
CA GLY A 6 -7.13 -14.42 11.37
C GLY A 6 -7.12 -12.98 10.88
N ALA A 7 -8.28 -12.43 10.50
CA ALA A 7 -8.33 -11.12 9.84
C ALA A 7 -8.09 -10.00 10.84
N ARG A 8 -8.69 -10.04 12.04
CA ARG A 8 -8.43 -9.02 13.07
C ARG A 8 -6.97 -8.98 13.51
N THR A 9 -6.36 -10.13 13.80
CA THR A 9 -4.94 -10.18 14.22
C THR A 9 -4.02 -9.72 13.10
N ARG A 10 -4.33 -10.09 11.85
CA ARG A 10 -3.56 -9.64 10.69
C ARG A 10 -3.69 -8.12 10.52
N LEU A 11 -4.89 -7.57 10.59
CA LEU A 11 -5.12 -6.13 10.48
C LEU A 11 -4.41 -5.35 11.60
N ALA A 12 -4.48 -5.83 12.84
CA ALA A 12 -3.76 -5.24 13.97
C ALA A 12 -2.25 -5.18 13.72
N ARG A 13 -1.68 -6.25 13.14
CA ARG A 13 -0.26 -6.31 12.76
C ARG A 13 0.10 -5.30 11.67
N GLU A 14 -0.68 -5.23 10.59
CA GLU A 14 -0.45 -4.28 9.49
C GLU A 14 -0.53 -2.82 9.96
N LEU A 15 -1.43 -2.55 10.93
CA LEU A 15 -1.60 -1.20 11.51
C LEU A 15 -0.63 -0.90 12.65
N GLY A 16 0.17 -1.87 13.12
CA GLY A 16 1.01 -1.72 14.30
C GLY A 16 0.22 -1.45 15.59
N ALA A 17 -1.03 -1.92 15.66
CA ALA A 17 -1.97 -1.65 16.76
C ALA A 17 -2.23 -2.91 17.61
N ASP A 18 -2.76 -2.70 18.81
CA ASP A 18 -3.29 -3.78 19.66
C ASP A 18 -4.58 -4.34 19.04
N PRO A 19 -4.75 -5.67 18.88
CA PRO A 19 -5.99 -6.29 18.44
C PRO A 19 -7.24 -5.85 19.23
N ALA A 20 -7.09 -5.48 20.50
CA ALA A 20 -8.18 -4.97 21.33
C ALA A 20 -8.76 -3.65 20.78
N ALA A 21 -7.96 -2.82 20.08
CA ALA A 21 -8.43 -1.62 19.42
C ALA A 21 -9.41 -1.90 18.26
N LEU A 22 -9.42 -3.15 17.76
CA LEU A 22 -10.29 -3.62 16.68
C LEU A 22 -11.45 -4.49 17.19
N ALA A 23 -11.68 -4.53 18.51
CA ALA A 23 -12.73 -5.35 19.12
C ALA A 23 -14.14 -4.99 18.64
N ALA A 24 -14.37 -3.71 18.29
CA ALA A 24 -15.64 -3.23 17.75
C ALA A 24 -15.92 -3.68 16.31
N LEU A 25 -14.91 -4.20 15.59
CA LEU A 25 -15.04 -4.64 14.21
C LEU A 25 -15.31 -6.14 14.13
N SER A 26 -16.23 -6.51 13.25
CA SER A 26 -16.44 -7.91 12.86
C SER A 26 -15.24 -8.42 12.04
N GLU A 27 -15.08 -9.73 11.93
CA GLU A 27 -14.04 -10.31 11.06
C GLU A 27 -14.21 -9.90 9.60
N ALA A 28 -15.45 -9.79 9.12
CA ALA A 28 -15.74 -9.34 7.76
C ALA A 28 -15.24 -7.90 7.54
N HIS A 29 -15.53 -6.99 8.48
CA HIS A 29 -15.00 -5.63 8.40
C HIS A 29 -13.48 -5.59 8.43
N CYS A 30 -12.82 -6.42 9.26
CA CYS A 30 -11.37 -6.54 9.28
C CYS A 30 -10.81 -7.04 7.94
N ALA A 31 -11.47 -8.01 7.31
CA ALA A 31 -11.08 -8.55 6.01
C ALA A 31 -11.24 -7.50 4.89
N ASP A 32 -12.32 -6.73 4.90
CA ASP A 32 -12.56 -5.65 3.93
C ASP A 32 -11.49 -4.55 4.06
N LEU A 33 -11.17 -4.14 5.30
CA LEU A 33 -10.11 -3.17 5.57
C LEU A 33 -8.74 -3.67 5.13
N LEU A 34 -8.44 -4.96 5.33
CA LEU A 34 -7.23 -5.58 4.81
C LEU A 34 -7.17 -5.54 3.27
N GLY A 35 -8.31 -5.71 2.59
CA GLY A 35 -8.40 -5.54 1.14
C GLY A 35 -8.08 -4.10 0.71
N LEU A 36 -8.56 -3.11 1.45
CA LEU A 36 -8.25 -1.70 1.19
C LEU A 36 -6.76 -1.39 1.42
N LEU A 37 -6.18 -1.90 2.50
CA LEU A 37 -4.74 -1.77 2.81
C LEU A 37 -3.87 -2.43 1.74
N ALA A 38 -4.24 -3.63 1.28
CA ALA A 38 -3.50 -4.32 0.22
C ALA A 38 -3.50 -3.56 -1.10
N ALA A 39 -4.59 -2.80 -1.38
CA ALA A 39 -4.69 -1.96 -2.56
C ALA A 39 -4.09 -0.54 -2.39
N ALA A 40 -3.70 -0.16 -1.16
CA ALA A 40 -3.17 1.19 -0.89
C ALA A 40 -1.84 1.47 -1.61
N PRO A 41 -0.85 0.56 -1.66
CA PRO A 41 0.41 0.81 -2.37
C PRO A 41 0.24 1.16 -3.84
N ASP A 42 -0.69 0.49 -4.53
CA ASP A 42 -0.98 0.77 -5.94
C ASP A 42 -1.64 2.14 -6.11
N ARG A 43 -2.60 2.49 -5.24
CA ARG A 43 -3.23 3.83 -5.25
C ARG A 43 -2.23 4.94 -4.92
N ASP A 44 -1.38 4.73 -3.93
CA ASP A 44 -0.36 5.69 -3.51
C ASP A 44 0.67 5.88 -4.64
N ARG A 45 1.07 4.78 -5.30
CA ARG A 45 1.94 4.83 -6.49
C ARG A 45 1.30 5.62 -7.61
N ASP A 46 0.03 5.38 -7.94
CA ASP A 46 -0.69 6.11 -8.99
C ASP A 46 -0.83 7.59 -8.66
N ARG A 47 -1.08 7.92 -7.38
CA ARG A 47 -1.17 9.30 -6.90
C ARG A 47 0.18 10.02 -6.94
N CYS A 48 1.26 9.35 -6.57
CA CYS A 48 2.61 9.92 -6.56
C CYS A 48 3.29 9.91 -7.93
N ALA A 49 2.81 9.10 -8.88
CA ALA A 49 3.42 8.96 -10.21
C ALA A 49 3.58 10.29 -10.98
N PRO A 50 2.63 11.24 -10.97
CA PRO A 50 2.79 12.53 -11.64
C PRO A 50 3.93 13.37 -11.04
N GLU A 51 4.02 13.45 -9.72
CA GLU A 51 5.07 14.21 -9.01
C GLU A 51 6.44 13.58 -9.21
N LEU A 52 6.52 12.25 -9.16
CA LEU A 52 7.73 11.48 -9.47
C LEU A 52 8.17 11.71 -10.92
N ARG A 53 7.24 11.72 -11.89
CA ARG A 53 7.55 12.04 -13.29
C ARG A 53 8.12 13.44 -13.41
N ALA A 54 7.48 14.44 -12.80
CA ALA A 54 7.96 15.82 -12.83
C ALA A 54 9.39 15.94 -12.26
N THR A 55 9.65 15.27 -11.14
CA THR A 55 10.98 15.22 -10.50
C THR A 55 12.01 14.51 -11.38
N ILE A 56 11.64 13.42 -12.07
CA ILE A 56 12.55 12.73 -12.99
C ILE A 56 12.96 13.64 -14.15
N GLU A 57 12.04 14.45 -14.67
CA GLU A 57 12.36 15.37 -15.78
C GLU A 57 13.30 16.50 -15.38
N THR A 58 13.47 16.82 -14.09
CA THR A 58 14.48 17.79 -13.63
C THR A 58 15.88 17.20 -13.53
N LEU A 59 16.03 15.87 -13.54
CA LEU A 59 17.33 15.20 -13.48
C LEU A 59 18.11 15.35 -14.80
N PRO A 60 19.45 15.29 -14.76
CA PRO A 60 20.25 15.15 -15.96
C PRO A 60 19.85 13.89 -16.74
N TRP A 61 19.79 14.02 -18.07
CA TRP A 61 19.40 12.97 -19.02
C TRP A 61 19.92 11.55 -18.68
N PRO A 62 21.20 11.32 -18.33
CA PRO A 62 21.70 9.95 -18.15
C PRO A 62 21.05 9.22 -16.97
N TYR A 63 20.54 9.95 -15.97
CA TYR A 63 19.92 9.35 -14.78
C TYR A 63 18.41 9.12 -14.94
N ARG A 64 17.74 9.88 -15.82
CA ARG A 64 16.29 9.77 -16.05
C ARG A 64 15.81 8.33 -16.30
N PRO A 65 16.40 7.54 -17.22
CA PRO A 65 15.90 6.19 -17.50
C PRO A 65 16.07 5.23 -16.31
N VAL A 66 17.14 5.40 -15.52
CA VAL A 66 17.41 4.56 -14.34
C VAL A 66 16.40 4.87 -13.23
N VAL A 67 16.26 6.15 -12.88
CA VAL A 67 15.33 6.60 -11.83
C VAL A 67 13.88 6.28 -12.22
N ARG A 68 13.50 6.51 -13.48
CA ARG A 68 12.18 6.14 -14.00
C ARG A 68 11.90 4.64 -13.84
N ARG A 69 12.88 3.77 -14.11
CA ARG A 69 12.72 2.32 -13.95
C ARG A 69 12.53 1.90 -12.49
N VAL A 70 13.29 2.50 -11.56
CA VAL A 70 13.22 2.17 -10.13
C VAL A 70 11.89 2.59 -9.53
N PHE A 71 11.46 3.83 -9.75
CA PHE A 71 10.29 4.38 -9.08
C PHE A 71 8.98 4.13 -9.82
N LEU A 72 8.98 4.23 -11.15
CA LEU A 72 7.77 4.10 -11.98
C LEU A 72 7.64 2.72 -12.65
N GLY A 73 8.62 1.83 -12.46
CA GLY A 73 8.56 0.46 -12.96
C GLY A 73 8.75 0.37 -14.47
N ARG A 74 8.63 -0.85 -14.99
CA ARG A 74 8.79 -1.13 -16.42
C ARG A 74 7.53 -0.68 -17.15
N TRP A 75 7.63 0.35 -17.97
CA TRP A 75 6.61 0.66 -18.97
C TRP A 75 6.40 -0.59 -19.83
N ARG A 76 5.16 -1.08 -19.86
CA ARG A 76 4.67 -1.97 -20.91
C ARG A 76 3.88 -1.12 -21.88
#